data_AF-A0ABF7Q012-F1
#
_entry.id   AF-A0ABF7Q012-F1
#
_cell.length_a   1.000
_cell.length_b   1.000
_cell.length_c   1.000
_cell.angle_alpha   90.00
_cell.angle_beta   90.00
_cell.angle_gamma   90.00
#
_symmetry.space_group_name_H-M   'P 1'
#
loop_
_entity.id
_entity.type
_entity.pdbx_description
1 polymer ?
#
loop_
_entity_poly.entity_id
_entity_poly.type
_entity_poly.pdbx_seq_one_letter_code
_entity_poly.pdbx_strand_id
1 'polypeptide(L)' 'MSLTLTPNISDPDGFYAELIGGQRDLSEEDALRMNARLVLLLANHIGDRTILSEAIRLARAPGG' A
#
# COMPACT_ATOMS: atom_id res chain seq x y z
N MET A 1 4.03 -4.89 -16.90
CA MET A 1 2.72 -4.19 -16.97
C MET A 1 2.90 -2.75 -16.49
N SER A 2 1.93 -1.86 -16.67
CA SER A 2 2.00 -0.46 -16.16
C SER A 2 1.36 -0.35 -14.79
N LEU A 3 1.84 0.58 -13.95
CA LEU A 3 1.23 0.86 -12.65
C LEU A 3 -0.19 1.41 -12.81
N THR A 4 -1.14 0.88 -12.04
CA THR A 4 -2.53 1.37 -12.01
C THR A 4 -2.67 2.49 -10.98
N LEU A 5 -3.11 3.67 -11.41
CA LEU A 5 -3.29 4.85 -10.56
C LEU A 5 -4.76 5.17 -10.27
N THR A 6 -5.68 4.47 -10.92
CA THR A 6 -7.12 4.59 -10.70
C THR A 6 -7.60 3.57 -9.68
N PRO A 7 -8.73 3.81 -9.00
CA PRO A 7 -9.36 2.81 -8.15
C PRO A 7 -9.55 1.48 -8.90
N ASN A 8 -8.95 0.41 -8.37
CA ASN A 8 -8.95 -0.93 -8.98
C ASN A 8 -9.46 -2.02 -8.01
N ILE A 9 -9.93 -1.60 -6.84
CA ILE A 9 -10.52 -2.47 -5.83
C ILE A 9 -12.04 -2.32 -5.87
N SER A 10 -12.76 -3.44 -5.87
CA SER A 10 -14.23 -3.46 -6.02
C SER A 10 -14.96 -2.84 -4.82
N ASP A 11 -14.37 -2.94 -3.63
CA ASP A 11 -14.87 -2.34 -2.39
C ASP A 11 -13.75 -1.54 -1.72
N PRO A 12 -13.54 -0.27 -2.13
CA PRO A 12 -12.53 0.58 -1.54
C PRO A 12 -12.78 0.84 -0.06
N ASP A 13 -14.03 1.12 0.31
CA ASP A 13 -14.41 1.49 1.66
C ASP A 13 -14.21 0.34 2.64
N GLY A 14 -14.59 -0.89 2.25
CA GLY A 14 -14.35 -2.08 3.04
C GLY A 14 -12.86 -2.35 3.27
N PHE A 15 -12.04 -2.21 2.21
CA PHE A 15 -10.59 -2.34 2.34
C PHE A 15 -9.99 -1.29 3.29
N TYR A 16 -10.41 -0.03 3.19
CA TYR A 16 -9.97 1.02 4.12
C TYR A 16 -10.39 0.74 5.56
N ALA A 17 -11.62 0.26 5.79
CA ALA A 17 -12.09 -0.13 7.11
C ALA A 17 -11.26 -1.27 7.72
N GLU A 18 -10.92 -2.28 6.92
CA GLU A 18 -10.05 -3.39 7.34
C GLU A 18 -8.64 -2.92 7.66
N LEU A 19 -8.05 -2.06 6.81
CA LEU A 19 -6.71 -1.53 7.00
C LEU A 19 -6.59 -0.70 8.29
N ILE A 20 -7.57 0.17 8.55
CA ILE A 20 -7.61 0.98 9.77
C ILE A 20 -7.94 0.10 10.99
N GLY A 21 -8.87 -0.84 10.84
CA GLY A 21 -9.23 -1.80 11.88
C GLY A 21 -8.03 -2.61 12.37
N GLY A 22 -7.18 -3.07 11.45
CA GLY A 22 -5.96 -3.84 11.77
C GLY A 22 -4.90 -3.05 12.54
N GLN A 23 -4.96 -1.71 12.55
CA GLN A 23 -4.02 -0.84 13.27
C GLN A 23 -4.58 -0.27 14.57
N ARG A 24 -5.89 -0.45 14.85
CA ARG A 24 -6.62 0.27 15.90
C ARG A 24 -6.03 0.12 17.31
N ASP A 25 -5.49 -1.06 17.62
CA ASP A 25 -4.95 -1.40 18.95
C ASP A 25 -3.41 -1.40 18.96
N LEU A 26 -2.78 -0.93 17.88
CA LEU A 26 -1.32 -0.87 17.76
C LEU A 26 -0.78 0.48 18.23
N SER A 27 0.44 0.45 18.76
CA SER A 27 1.24 1.67 18.90
C SER A 27 1.55 2.26 17.52
N GLU A 28 1.90 3.54 17.46
CA GLU A 28 2.31 4.18 16.20
C GLU A 28 3.48 3.44 15.52
N GLU A 29 4.46 2.99 16.31
CA GLU A 29 5.59 2.22 15.79
C GLU A 29 5.16 0.87 15.23
N ASP A 30 4.27 0.16 15.93
CA ASP A 30 3.77 -1.13 15.48
C ASP A 30 2.88 -1.00 14.25
N ALA A 31 2.07 0.07 14.15
CA ALA A 31 1.28 0.39 12.97
C ALA A 31 2.18 0.67 11.75
N LEU A 32 3.27 1.43 11.92
CA LEU A 32 4.28 1.64 10.88
C LEU A 32 4.92 0.30 10.46
N ARG A 33 5.25 -0.57 11.42
CA ARG A 33 5.83 -1.89 11.15
C ARG A 33 4.85 -2.80 10.40
N MET A 34 3.57 -2.75 10.75
CA MET A 34 2.50 -3.44 10.04
C MET A 34 2.40 -2.96 8.59
N ASN A 35 2.35 -1.64 8.37
CA ASN A 35 2.27 -1.07 7.03
C ASN A 35 3.49 -1.42 6.16
N ALA A 36 4.70 -1.38 6.73
CA ALA A 36 5.91 -1.80 6.02
C ALA A 36 5.86 -3.29 5.61
N ARG A 37 5.37 -4.16 6.50
CA ARG A 37 5.16 -5.59 6.19
C ARG A 37 4.10 -5.78 5.10
N LEU A 38 2.98 -5.07 5.16
CA LEU A 38 1.93 -5.12 4.16
C LEU A 38 2.48 -4.71 2.78
N VAL A 39 3.24 -3.61 2.69
CA VAL A 39 3.89 -3.18 1.46
C VAL A 39 4.79 -4.27 0.88
N LEU A 40 5.58 -4.97 1.70
CA LEU A 40 6.44 -6.06 1.24
C LEU A 40 5.64 -7.27 0.73
N LEU A 41 4.55 -7.63 1.40
CA LEU A 41 3.66 -8.72 0.97
C LEU A 41 3.03 -8.39 -0.40
N LEU A 42 2.52 -7.17 -0.57
CA LEU A 42 1.96 -6.71 -1.84
C LEU A 42 3.02 -6.62 -2.93
N ALA A 43 4.24 -6.18 -2.60
CA ALA A 43 5.35 -6.14 -3.55
C ALA A 43 5.71 -7.54 -4.06
N ASN A 44 5.73 -8.54 -3.17
CA ASN A 44 5.94 -9.94 -3.55
C ASN A 44 4.80 -10.47 -4.43
N HIS A 45 3.55 -10.09 -4.14
CA HIS A 45 2.41 -10.48 -4.97
C HIS A 45 2.47 -9.86 -6.38
N ILE A 46 2.90 -8.61 -6.50
CA ILE A 46 3.06 -7.90 -7.78
C ILE A 46 4.22 -8.52 -8.60
N GLY A 47 5.37 -8.81 -7.98
CA GLY A 47 6.51 -9.49 -8.61
C GLY A 47 7.25 -8.72 -9.72
N ASP A 48 6.71 -7.60 -10.22
CA ASP A 48 7.30 -6.79 -11.28
C ASP A 48 8.12 -5.61 -10.73
N ARG A 49 9.45 -5.70 -10.83
CA ARG A 49 10.40 -4.67 -10.36
C ARG A 49 10.19 -3.30 -11.02
N THR A 50 9.68 -3.26 -12.25
CA THR A 50 9.44 -2.01 -12.99
C THR A 50 8.26 -1.26 -12.38
N ILE A 51 7.16 -1.98 -12.12
CA ILE A 51 5.98 -1.42 -11.43
C ILE A 51 6.35 -0.92 -10.04
N LEU A 52 7.13 -1.71 -9.28
CA LEU A 52 7.56 -1.32 -7.94
C LEU A 52 8.46 -0.08 -7.95
N SER A 53 9.36 0.04 -8.93
CA SER A 53 10.20 1.24 -9.10
C SER A 53 9.36 2.48 -9.41
N GLU A 54 8.37 2.33 -10.29
CA GLU A 54 7.47 3.41 -10.67
C GLU A 54 6.63 3.89 -9.49
N ALA A 55 6.07 2.95 -8.70
CA ALA A 55 5.31 3.25 -7.50
C ALA A 55 6.14 4.04 -6.47
N ILE A 56 7.38 3.61 -6.18
CA ILE A 56 8.27 4.32 -5.25
C ILE A 56 8.58 5.73 -5.77
N ARG A 57 8.85 5.89 -7.07
CA ARG A 57 9.15 7.19 -7.67
C ARG A 57 7.97 8.16 -7.53
N LEU A 58 6.75 7.69 -7.77
CA LEU A 58 5.54 8.49 -7.64
C LEU A 58 5.21 8.81 -6.18
N ALA A 59 5.33 7.85 -5.26
CA ALA A 59 5.09 8.07 -3.84
C ALA A 59 6.08 9.06 -3.19
N ARG A 60 7.31 9.18 -3.74
CA ARG A 60 8.32 10.16 -3.27
C ARG A 60 8.05 11.58 -3.77
N ALA A 61 7.36 11.73 -4.90
CA ALA A 61 7.01 13.06 -5.39
C ALA A 61 5.97 13.67 -4.43
N PRO A 62 6.17 14.91 -3.94
CA PRO A 62 5.13 15.58 -3.17
C PRO A 62 3.87 15.61 -4.03
N GLY A 63 2.75 15.13 -3.49
CA GLY A 63 1.46 15.18 -4.19
C GLY A 63 1.21 16.62 -4.62
N GLY A 64 0.95 16.83 -5.91
CA GLY A 64 0.42 18.09 -6.43
C GLY A 64 -0.99 18.34 -5.91
#